data_AF-A0A442DQX4-F1
#
_entry.id   AF-A0A442DQX4-F1
#
_cell.length_a   1.000
_cell.length_b   1.000
_cell.length_c   1.000
_cell.angle_alpha   90.00
_cell.angle_beta   90.00
_cell.angle_gamma   90.00
#
_symmetry.space_group_name_H-M   'P 1'
#
loop_
_entity.id
_entity.type
_entity.pdbx_description
1 polymer ?
#
loop_
_entity_poly.entity_id
_entity_poly.type
_entity_poly.pdbx_seq_one_letter_code
_entity_poly.pdbx_strand_id
1 'polypeptide(L)'
;MAGGKRDLSRLGAIWNAFRARDIEHFPRLTACGGVVTLKSEDVLKEIAAATKNLIDARAENATDGGEGSRVAPPSEIMKAALERGRESLDEVKGLTEYQDQKATRLLIITTFLSALSGALFGRFNQVYPLPDLLNISDWRTLLVVASYLAFSLFLLSAVGGALVIFHATRTRFKFPEPDPSNPERELAAPKSHLFFPAIISVRPSAWAESFLGQAPSSDSLQPRHDLSMRYLRNYIGESYLVAAKVADKVRYLEPAQDILAFALRSLLVWLILIGLVNVLVAPTPHPDPSAPLVDKAPSTAHGKDDIEEQPTLPSKAPNDGGSADPVIENEETR
;
A
#
# COMPACT_ATOMS: atom_id res chain seq x y z
N MET A 1 -7.63 -31.69 -19.02
CA MET A 1 -6.96 -31.55 -17.70
C MET A 1 -7.09 -30.11 -17.25
N ALA A 2 -7.75 -29.90 -16.11
CA ALA A 2 -8.08 -28.58 -15.57
C ALA A 2 -6.79 -27.80 -15.23
N GLY A 3 -6.56 -26.68 -15.92
CA GLY A 3 -5.55 -25.71 -15.56
C GLY A 3 -5.98 -25.00 -14.28
N GLY A 4 -5.71 -25.64 -13.13
CA GLY A 4 -6.02 -25.07 -11.82
C GLY A 4 -5.42 -23.67 -11.71
N LYS A 5 -6.28 -22.68 -11.47
CA LYS A 5 -5.87 -21.43 -10.82
C LYS A 5 -5.10 -21.87 -9.58
N ARG A 6 -3.77 -21.76 -9.61
CA ARG A 6 -2.99 -21.94 -8.38
C ARG A 6 -3.18 -20.66 -7.60
N ASP A 7 -4.28 -20.60 -6.87
CA ASP A 7 -4.56 -19.52 -5.94
C ASP A 7 -3.37 -19.41 -5.00
N LEU A 8 -2.93 -18.17 -4.75
CA LEU A 8 -1.85 -17.92 -3.81
C LEU A 8 -2.31 -18.37 -2.43
N SER A 9 -1.70 -19.44 -1.91
CA SER A 9 -1.89 -19.84 -0.52
C SER A 9 -1.61 -18.66 0.41
N ARG A 10 -2.40 -18.50 1.48
CA ARG A 10 -2.30 -17.40 2.45
C ARG A 10 -0.87 -17.20 2.98
N LEU A 11 -0.19 -18.30 3.33
CA LEU A 11 1.20 -18.26 3.80
C LEU A 11 2.17 -17.86 2.69
N GLY A 12 1.93 -18.31 1.45
CA GLY A 12 2.71 -17.91 0.29
C GLY A 12 2.55 -16.42 -0.04
N ALA A 13 1.34 -15.86 0.13
CA ALA A 13 1.08 -14.44 -0.04
C ALA A 13 1.84 -13.60 0.99
N ILE A 14 1.77 -13.96 2.28
CA ILE A 14 2.50 -13.28 3.37
C ILE A 14 4.02 -13.35 3.11
N TRP A 15 4.54 -14.53 2.79
CA TRP A 15 5.97 -14.72 2.56
C TRP A 15 6.49 -13.93 1.35
N ASN A 16 5.73 -13.93 0.25
CA ASN A 16 6.08 -13.15 -0.93
C ASN A 16 6.00 -11.64 -0.65
N ALA A 17 5.00 -11.21 0.12
CA ALA A 17 4.87 -9.83 0.56
C ALA A 17 6.08 -9.41 1.40
N PHE A 18 6.46 -10.24 2.38
CA PHE A 18 7.60 -10.02 3.27
C PHE A 18 8.94 -9.97 2.52
N ARG A 19 9.16 -10.88 1.56
CA ARG A 19 10.39 -10.89 0.75
C ARG A 19 10.36 -9.92 -0.43
N ALA A 20 9.32 -9.11 -0.56
CA ALA A 20 9.14 -8.12 -1.62
C ALA A 20 9.35 -8.66 -3.06
N ARG A 21 9.15 -9.96 -3.30
CA ARG A 21 9.43 -10.59 -4.60
C ARG A 21 8.61 -9.93 -5.71
N ASP A 22 9.22 -9.79 -6.90
CA ASP A 22 8.49 -9.39 -8.09
C ASP A 22 7.59 -10.51 -8.57
N ILE A 23 6.38 -10.12 -8.99
CA ILE A 23 5.33 -11.06 -9.31
C ILE A 23 4.80 -10.72 -10.68
N GLU A 24 5.30 -11.45 -11.66
CA GLU A 24 4.72 -11.52 -12.99
C GLU A 24 3.95 -12.83 -13.07
N HIS A 25 2.63 -12.76 -12.87
CA HIS A 25 1.79 -13.96 -12.95
C HIS A 25 0.93 -13.99 -14.22
N PHE A 26 0.56 -12.82 -14.73
CA PHE A 26 -0.26 -12.66 -15.93
C PHE A 26 0.49 -11.89 -17.02
N PRO A 27 0.24 -12.18 -18.31
CA PRO A 27 -0.83 -13.05 -18.83
C PRO A 27 -0.44 -14.53 -18.96
N ARG A 28 -1.44 -15.40 -18.78
CA ARG A 28 -1.35 -16.85 -18.91
C ARG A 28 -2.01 -17.28 -20.20
N LEU A 29 -1.22 -17.74 -21.16
CA LEU A 29 -1.75 -18.36 -22.36
C LEU A 29 -1.79 -19.88 -22.16
N THR A 30 -2.94 -20.48 -22.45
CA THR A 30 -3.04 -21.93 -22.64
C THR A 30 -2.51 -22.25 -24.03
N ALA A 31 -1.24 -22.64 -24.12
CA ALA A 31 -0.66 -23.19 -25.34
C ALA A 31 -0.72 -24.73 -25.26
N CYS A 32 -0.77 -25.41 -26.41
CA CYS A 32 -0.83 -26.87 -26.52
C CYS A 32 0.29 -27.54 -25.70
N GLY A 33 0.00 -27.95 -24.46
CA GLY A 33 0.94 -28.60 -23.55
C GLY A 33 1.16 -27.89 -22.19
N GLY A 34 0.65 -26.68 -21.97
CA GLY A 34 0.81 -26.02 -20.66
C GLY A 34 0.34 -24.57 -20.58
N VAL A 35 0.40 -24.02 -19.36
CA VAL A 35 0.17 -22.60 -19.11
C VAL A 35 1.51 -21.87 -19.20
N VAL A 36 1.67 -21.00 -20.20
CA VAL A 36 2.86 -20.16 -20.38
C VAL A 36 2.55 -18.77 -19.82
N THR A 37 3.43 -18.25 -18.96
CA THR A 37 3.39 -16.87 -18.51
C THR A 37 4.24 -16.03 -19.45
N LEU A 38 3.63 -15.06 -20.14
CA LEU A 38 4.37 -14.09 -20.96
C LEU A 38 4.89 -12.96 -20.10
N LYS A 39 6.09 -12.46 -20.41
CA LYS A 39 6.60 -11.22 -19.83
C LYS A 39 5.90 -10.02 -20.46
N SER A 40 5.84 -8.89 -19.75
CA SER A 40 5.25 -7.66 -20.27
C SER A 40 5.90 -7.19 -21.59
N GLU A 41 7.18 -7.47 -21.79
CA GLU A 41 7.89 -7.18 -23.03
C GLU A 41 7.38 -7.99 -24.22
N ASP A 42 7.11 -9.29 -24.02
CA ASP A 42 6.63 -10.18 -25.06
C ASP A 42 5.21 -9.83 -25.48
N VAL A 43 4.37 -9.45 -24.49
CA VAL A 43 3.02 -8.92 -24.74
C VAL A 43 3.07 -7.66 -25.59
N LEU A 44 3.95 -6.71 -25.25
CA LEU A 44 4.09 -5.48 -26.02
C LEU A 44 4.61 -5.76 -27.44
N LYS A 45 5.51 -6.72 -27.62
CA LYS A 45 5.97 -7.18 -28.94
C LYS A 45 4.85 -7.84 -29.75
N GLU A 46 4.01 -8.65 -29.11
CA GLU A 46 2.86 -9.30 -29.75
C GLU A 46 1.82 -8.27 -30.19
N ILE A 47 1.45 -7.33 -29.30
CA ILE A 47 0.54 -6.23 -29.65
C ILE A 47 1.16 -5.35 -30.75
N ALA A 48 2.47 -5.08 -30.68
CA ALA A 48 3.19 -4.36 -31.72
C ALA A 48 3.12 -5.06 -33.08
N ALA A 49 3.30 -6.38 -33.11
CA ALA A 49 3.25 -7.18 -34.32
C ALA A 49 1.81 -7.22 -34.89
N ALA A 50 0.80 -7.43 -34.04
CA ALA A 50 -0.60 -7.44 -34.44
C ALA A 50 -1.09 -6.09 -34.96
N THR A 51 -0.58 -4.99 -34.40
CA THR A 51 -0.91 -3.62 -34.83
C THR A 51 -0.03 -3.09 -35.96
N LYS A 52 1.02 -3.81 -36.36
CA LYS A 52 1.94 -3.39 -37.44
C LYS A 52 1.22 -3.25 -38.78
N ASN A 53 0.36 -4.21 -39.12
CA ASN A 53 -0.39 -4.20 -40.38
C ASN A 53 -1.37 -3.03 -40.50
N LEU A 54 -1.83 -2.46 -39.37
CA LEU A 54 -2.67 -1.26 -39.36
C LEU A 54 -1.89 0.01 -39.74
N ILE A 55 -0.57 0.01 -39.49
CA ILE A 55 0.33 1.11 -39.86
C ILE A 55 0.67 1.03 -41.35
N ASP A 56 1.03 -0.17 -41.80
CA ASP A 56 1.49 -0.41 -43.17
C ASP A 56 0.34 -0.20 -44.19
N ALA A 57 -0.88 -0.66 -43.89
CA ALA A 57 -2.05 -0.48 -44.77
C ALA A 57 -2.49 0.98 -44.96
N ARG A 58 -2.14 1.89 -44.04
CA ARG A 58 -2.42 3.33 -44.19
C ARG A 58 -1.30 4.06 -44.93
N ALA A 59 -0.06 3.60 -44.79
CA ALA A 59 1.07 4.14 -45.53
C ALA A 59 0.93 3.85 -47.04
N GLU A 60 0.52 2.64 -47.42
CA GLU A 60 0.34 2.26 -48.82
C GLU A 60 -0.79 3.06 -49.52
N ASN A 61 -1.88 3.36 -48.82
CA ASN A 61 -2.99 4.17 -49.34
C ASN A 61 -2.67 5.68 -49.44
N ALA A 62 -1.60 6.15 -48.79
CA ALA A 62 -1.18 7.56 -48.85
C ALA A 62 -0.24 7.83 -50.05
N THR A 63 0.31 6.79 -50.66
CA THR A 63 1.29 6.91 -51.76
C THR A 63 0.67 7.16 -53.14
N ASP A 64 -0.65 7.03 -53.30
CA ASP A 64 -1.32 7.07 -54.62
C ASP A 64 -2.00 8.42 -54.95
N GLY A 65 -1.82 9.43 -54.10
CA GLY A 65 -2.42 10.76 -54.28
C GLY A 65 -1.38 11.88 -54.32
N GLY A 66 -0.83 12.15 -55.49
CA GLY A 66 0.00 13.34 -55.71
C GLY A 66 -0.83 14.61 -55.67
N GLU A 67 -0.71 15.41 -54.60
CA GLU A 67 -0.66 16.88 -54.57
C GLU A 67 -0.87 17.40 -53.14
N GLY A 68 0.07 18.22 -52.66
CA GLY A 68 -0.15 19.15 -51.55
C GLY A 68 -0.10 18.56 -50.14
N SER A 69 1.07 18.67 -49.51
CA SER A 69 1.37 18.43 -48.09
C SER A 69 0.41 19.13 -47.12
N ARG A 70 -0.78 18.57 -46.91
CA ARG A 70 -1.65 18.83 -45.76
C ARG A 70 -1.83 17.53 -45.01
N VAL A 71 -1.57 17.55 -43.70
CA VAL A 71 -1.92 16.46 -42.79
C VAL A 71 -3.43 16.22 -42.95
N ALA A 72 -3.80 15.19 -43.72
CA ALA A 72 -5.20 14.82 -43.88
C ALA A 72 -5.77 14.51 -42.48
N PRO A 73 -6.94 15.06 -42.12
CA PRO A 73 -7.54 14.79 -40.83
C PRO A 73 -7.67 13.27 -40.64
N PRO A 74 -7.56 12.76 -39.40
CA PRO A 74 -7.81 11.35 -39.14
C PRO A 74 -9.18 10.98 -39.70
N SER A 75 -9.28 9.85 -40.41
CA SER A 75 -10.57 9.34 -40.86
C SER A 75 -11.53 9.21 -39.68
N GLU A 76 -12.83 9.36 -39.90
CA GLU A 76 -13.84 9.23 -38.83
C GLU A 76 -13.71 7.90 -38.08
N ILE A 77 -13.36 6.82 -38.80
CA ILE A 77 -13.05 5.51 -38.22
C ILE A 77 -11.85 5.58 -37.26
N MET A 78 -10.78 6.30 -37.62
CA MET A 78 -9.61 6.47 -36.76
C MET A 78 -9.94 7.30 -35.51
N LYS A 79 -10.75 8.36 -35.64
CA LYS A 79 -11.19 9.15 -34.49
C LYS A 79 -12.01 8.31 -33.52
N ALA A 80 -12.97 7.56 -34.05
CA ALA A 80 -13.77 6.63 -33.24
C ALA A 80 -12.90 5.57 -32.56
N ALA A 81 -11.92 4.99 -33.27
CA ALA A 81 -10.99 4.02 -32.68
C ALA A 81 -10.14 4.63 -31.56
N LEU A 82 -9.65 5.87 -31.74
CA LEU A 82 -8.92 6.60 -30.70
C LEU A 82 -9.78 6.87 -29.47
N GLU A 83 -11.04 7.28 -29.66
CA GLU A 83 -11.99 7.50 -28.58
C GLU A 83 -12.24 6.20 -27.81
N ARG A 84 -12.52 5.09 -28.50
CA ARG A 84 -12.68 3.77 -27.86
C ARG A 84 -11.43 3.28 -27.14
N GLY A 85 -10.25 3.52 -27.70
CA GLY A 85 -8.98 3.20 -27.05
C GLY A 85 -8.79 3.99 -25.76
N ARG A 86 -9.14 5.27 -25.77
CA ARG A 86 -9.12 6.11 -24.58
C ARG A 86 -10.14 5.66 -23.53
N GLU A 87 -11.39 5.39 -23.93
CA GLU A 87 -12.43 4.86 -23.05
C GLU A 87 -11.96 3.57 -22.36
N SER A 88 -11.36 2.65 -23.12
CA SER A 88 -10.82 1.39 -22.58
C SER A 88 -9.72 1.64 -21.54
N LEU A 89 -8.83 2.61 -21.79
CA LEU A 89 -7.77 2.97 -20.86
C LEU A 89 -8.33 3.60 -19.58
N ASP A 90 -9.34 4.45 -19.71
CA ASP A 90 -9.98 5.11 -18.58
C ASP A 90 -10.79 4.12 -17.74
N GLU A 91 -11.43 3.13 -18.36
CA GLU A 91 -12.13 2.04 -17.66
C GLU A 91 -11.17 1.20 -16.80
N VAL A 92 -10.03 0.75 -17.36
CA VAL A 92 -9.07 -0.06 -16.60
C VAL A 92 -8.35 0.74 -15.50
N LYS A 93 -8.18 2.05 -15.69
CA LYS A 93 -7.72 2.96 -14.62
C LYS A 93 -8.76 3.04 -13.51
N GLY A 94 -10.04 3.24 -13.86
CA GLY A 94 -11.15 3.25 -12.91
C GLY A 94 -11.24 1.95 -12.11
N LEU A 95 -11.04 0.80 -12.74
CA LEU A 95 -10.96 -0.50 -12.05
C LEU A 95 -9.80 -0.55 -11.05
N THR A 96 -8.63 -0.02 -11.42
CA THR A 96 -7.46 0.02 -10.54
C THR A 96 -7.73 0.90 -9.32
N GLU A 97 -8.27 2.10 -9.54
CA GLU A 97 -8.61 3.04 -8.47
C GLU A 97 -9.67 2.47 -7.54
N TYR A 98 -10.71 1.83 -8.10
CA TYR A 98 -11.74 1.17 -7.31
C TYR A 98 -11.17 0.11 -6.35
N GLN A 99 -10.25 -0.74 -6.83
CA GLN A 99 -9.61 -1.76 -5.99
C GLN A 99 -8.72 -1.13 -4.91
N ASP A 100 -7.97 -0.08 -5.23
CA ASP A 100 -7.10 0.62 -4.28
C ASP A 100 -7.93 1.35 -3.20
N GLN A 101 -9.06 1.99 -3.57
CA GLN A 101 -9.99 2.58 -2.62
C GLN A 101 -10.60 1.50 -1.70
N LYS A 102 -11.02 0.35 -2.25
CA LYS A 102 -11.56 -0.76 -1.45
C LYS A 102 -10.52 -1.29 -0.45
N ALA A 103 -9.28 -1.49 -0.89
CA ALA A 103 -8.16 -1.91 -0.04
C ALA A 103 -7.88 -0.90 1.08
N THR A 104 -7.88 0.39 0.75
CA THR A 104 -7.68 1.48 1.72
C THR A 104 -8.77 1.49 2.79
N ARG A 105 -10.04 1.33 2.42
CA ARG A 105 -11.14 1.22 3.38
C ARG A 105 -10.95 0.05 4.35
N LEU A 106 -10.51 -1.10 3.86
CA LEU A 106 -10.24 -2.27 4.71
C LEU A 106 -9.09 -2.02 5.70
N LEU A 107 -8.03 -1.34 5.26
CA LEU A 107 -6.92 -0.95 6.15
C LEU A 107 -7.39 0.00 7.24
N ILE A 108 -8.17 1.04 6.90
CA ILE A 108 -8.68 2.01 7.87
C ILE A 108 -9.50 1.32 8.97
N ILE A 109 -10.45 0.45 8.58
CA ILE A 109 -11.27 -0.30 9.54
C ILE A 109 -10.38 -1.17 10.45
N THR A 110 -9.41 -1.87 9.86
CA THR A 110 -8.49 -2.73 10.62
C THR A 110 -7.64 -1.92 11.61
N THR A 111 -7.18 -0.74 11.23
CA THR A 111 -6.42 0.16 12.10
C THR A 111 -7.26 0.63 13.29
N PHE A 112 -8.49 1.09 13.06
CA PHE A 112 -9.37 1.51 14.15
C PHE A 112 -9.69 0.37 15.12
N LEU A 113 -10.02 -0.81 14.59
CA LEU A 113 -10.28 -1.98 15.42
C LEU A 113 -9.03 -2.41 16.19
N SER A 114 -7.84 -2.33 15.59
CA SER A 114 -6.58 -2.66 16.27
C SER A 114 -6.26 -1.67 17.39
N ALA A 115 -6.50 -0.37 17.18
CA ALA A 115 -6.31 0.65 18.20
C ALA A 115 -7.26 0.46 19.40
N LEU A 116 -8.55 0.26 19.14
CA LEU A 116 -9.54 -0.01 20.19
C LEU A 116 -9.20 -1.29 20.96
N SER A 117 -8.88 -2.36 20.24
CA SER A 117 -8.53 -3.65 20.84
C SER A 117 -7.24 -3.57 21.65
N GLY A 118 -6.25 -2.79 21.19
CA GLY A 118 -5.02 -2.52 21.92
C GLY A 118 -5.28 -1.78 23.24
N ALA A 119 -6.15 -0.78 23.24
CA ALA A 119 -6.53 -0.06 24.47
C ALA A 119 -7.23 -0.99 25.49
N LEU A 120 -8.18 -1.80 25.02
CA LEU A 120 -8.88 -2.80 25.85
C LEU A 120 -7.92 -3.86 26.39
N PHE A 121 -7.00 -4.34 25.54
CA PHE A 121 -5.97 -5.29 25.95
C PHE A 121 -5.00 -4.70 26.97
N GLY A 122 -4.66 -3.41 26.85
CA GLY A 122 -3.85 -2.71 27.85
C GLY A 122 -4.49 -2.73 29.23
N ARG A 123 -5.80 -2.48 29.32
CA ARG A 123 -6.56 -2.61 30.57
C ARG A 123 -6.62 -4.06 31.06
N PHE A 124 -6.86 -5.01 30.17
CA PHE A 124 -6.86 -6.42 30.49
C PHE A 124 -5.52 -6.89 31.10
N ASN A 125 -4.39 -6.49 30.51
CA ASN A 125 -3.05 -6.86 30.99
C ASN A 125 -2.70 -6.23 32.34
N GLN A 126 -3.25 -5.04 32.66
CA GLN A 126 -3.14 -4.45 33.99
C GLN A 126 -3.90 -5.28 35.04
N VAL A 127 -5.11 -5.71 34.72
CA VAL A 127 -5.97 -6.45 35.66
C VAL A 127 -5.54 -7.92 35.80
N TYR A 128 -4.94 -8.51 34.77
CA TYR A 128 -4.54 -9.91 34.73
C TYR A 128 -3.10 -10.08 34.21
N PRO A 129 -2.07 -9.71 35.00
CA PRO A 129 -0.67 -9.79 34.59
C PRO A 129 -0.20 -11.24 34.42
N LEU A 130 0.47 -11.53 33.30
CA LEU A 130 1.00 -12.85 32.96
C LEU A 130 1.93 -13.48 34.01
N PRO A 131 2.88 -12.76 34.64
CA PRO A 131 3.81 -13.36 35.61
C PRO A 131 3.12 -13.99 36.81
N ASP A 132 2.05 -13.37 37.30
CA ASP A 132 1.33 -13.84 38.51
C ASP A 132 0.52 -15.12 38.23
N LEU A 133 0.17 -15.34 36.96
CA LEU A 133 -0.64 -16.46 36.50
C LEU A 133 0.17 -17.75 36.31
N LEU A 134 1.48 -17.65 36.09
CA LEU A 134 2.35 -18.81 35.84
C LEU A 134 2.52 -19.73 37.05
N ASN A 135 2.21 -19.24 38.26
CA ASN A 135 2.34 -20.00 39.50
C ASN A 135 1.06 -20.75 39.91
N ILE A 136 -0.06 -20.60 39.17
CA ILE A 136 -1.37 -21.16 39.54
C ILE A 136 -1.93 -21.97 38.37
N SER A 137 -2.00 -23.30 38.53
CA SER A 137 -2.56 -24.22 37.53
C SER A 137 -4.08 -24.42 37.75
N ASP A 138 -4.87 -23.37 37.55
CA ASP A 138 -6.34 -23.44 37.59
C ASP A 138 -6.94 -23.24 36.18
N TRP A 139 -8.17 -23.71 35.96
CA TRP A 139 -8.89 -23.53 34.68
C TRP A 139 -9.09 -22.05 34.34
N ARG A 140 -9.15 -21.19 35.36
CA ARG A 140 -9.19 -19.72 35.22
C ARG A 140 -7.93 -19.18 34.55
N THR A 141 -6.76 -19.71 34.92
CA THR A 141 -5.48 -19.38 34.28
C THR A 141 -5.52 -19.77 32.80
N LEU A 142 -6.06 -20.94 32.47
CA LEU A 142 -6.21 -21.38 31.09
C LEU A 142 -7.06 -20.39 30.28
N LEU A 143 -8.16 -19.90 30.84
CA LEU A 143 -9.04 -18.92 30.18
C LEU A 143 -8.31 -17.58 29.89
N VAL A 144 -7.50 -17.11 30.84
CA VAL A 144 -6.68 -15.90 30.67
C VAL A 144 -5.62 -16.13 29.60
N VAL A 145 -4.89 -17.24 29.65
CA VAL A 145 -3.87 -17.61 28.64
C VAL A 145 -4.50 -17.75 27.25
N ALA A 146 -5.67 -18.38 27.14
CA ALA A 146 -6.42 -18.47 25.89
C ALA A 146 -6.79 -17.08 25.33
N SER A 147 -7.11 -16.12 26.20
CA SER A 147 -7.37 -14.73 25.80
C SER A 147 -6.11 -14.06 25.23
N TYR A 148 -4.94 -14.24 25.88
CA TYR A 148 -3.66 -13.74 25.35
C TYR A 148 -3.32 -14.35 23.99
N LEU A 149 -3.53 -15.66 23.83
CA LEU A 149 -3.30 -16.36 22.55
C LEU A 149 -4.25 -15.86 21.46
N ALA A 150 -5.55 -15.74 21.74
CA ALA A 150 -6.53 -15.23 20.79
C ALA A 150 -6.20 -13.80 20.33
N PHE A 151 -5.81 -12.92 21.26
CA PHE A 151 -5.36 -11.56 20.93
C PHE A 151 -4.08 -11.57 20.08
N SER A 152 -3.13 -12.44 20.40
CA SER A 152 -1.89 -12.59 19.62
C SER A 152 -2.17 -13.08 18.20
N LEU A 153 -3.08 -14.06 18.03
CA LEU A 153 -3.53 -14.53 16.72
C LEU A 153 -4.20 -13.41 15.91
N PHE A 154 -5.05 -12.60 16.56
CA PHE A 154 -5.64 -11.42 15.95
C PHE A 154 -4.55 -10.46 15.46
N LEU A 155 -3.58 -10.10 16.31
CA LEU A 155 -2.53 -9.15 15.98
C LEU A 155 -1.67 -9.64 14.81
N LEU A 156 -1.18 -10.87 14.87
CA LEU A 156 -0.35 -11.47 13.82
C LEU A 156 -1.10 -11.54 12.49
N SER A 157 -2.38 -11.89 12.52
CA SER A 157 -3.22 -11.96 11.32
C SER A 157 -3.51 -10.56 10.77
N ALA A 158 -3.82 -9.58 11.61
CA ALA A 158 -4.08 -8.20 11.21
C ALA A 158 -2.84 -7.58 10.52
N VAL A 159 -1.67 -7.74 11.13
CA VAL A 159 -0.39 -7.27 10.56
C VAL A 159 -0.07 -8.01 9.26
N GLY A 160 -0.24 -9.34 9.23
CA GLY A 160 -0.02 -10.14 8.03
C GLY A 160 -0.93 -9.74 6.86
N GLY A 161 -2.22 -9.52 7.13
CA GLY A 161 -3.19 -9.04 6.15
C GLY A 161 -2.84 -7.64 5.64
N ALA A 162 -2.51 -6.71 6.54
CA ALA A 162 -2.09 -5.36 6.17
C ALA A 162 -0.81 -5.35 5.31
N LEU A 163 0.17 -6.19 5.63
CA LEU A 163 1.41 -6.35 4.86
C LEU A 163 1.11 -6.80 3.41
N VAL A 164 0.21 -7.78 3.24
CA VAL A 164 -0.16 -8.29 1.92
C VAL A 164 -0.92 -7.21 1.12
N ILE A 165 -1.83 -6.47 1.76
CA ILE A 165 -2.51 -5.34 1.11
C ILE A 165 -1.51 -4.28 0.66
N PHE A 166 -0.60 -3.86 1.54
CA PHE A 166 0.40 -2.84 1.21
C PHE A 166 1.30 -3.29 0.05
N HIS A 167 1.67 -4.57 0.05
CA HIS A 167 2.43 -5.15 -1.06
C HIS A 167 1.63 -5.12 -2.38
N ALA A 168 0.34 -5.42 -2.35
CA ALA A 168 -0.55 -5.42 -3.50
C ALA A 168 -0.83 -4.00 -4.04
N THR A 169 -0.95 -3.00 -3.16
CA THR A 169 -1.24 -1.61 -3.55
C THR A 169 -0.01 -0.82 -3.97
N ARG A 170 1.21 -1.36 -3.76
CA ARG A 170 2.46 -0.68 -4.14
C ARG A 170 2.45 -0.28 -5.62
N THR A 171 2.82 0.97 -5.88
CA THR A 171 2.90 1.56 -7.22
C THR A 171 4.08 0.96 -8.00
N ARG A 172 3.84 -0.17 -8.67
CA ARG A 172 4.80 -0.75 -9.64
C ARG A 172 4.29 -0.53 -11.05
N PHE A 173 5.06 0.13 -11.89
CA PHE A 173 4.77 0.22 -13.32
C PHE A 173 5.60 -0.83 -14.03
N LYS A 174 4.93 -1.76 -14.71
CA LYS A 174 5.60 -2.78 -15.52
C LYS A 174 5.91 -2.15 -16.87
N PHE A 175 7.12 -1.65 -17.00
CA PHE A 175 7.68 -1.16 -18.25
C PHE A 175 8.90 -2.00 -18.61
N PRO A 176 9.16 -2.24 -19.92
CA PRO A 176 10.40 -2.86 -20.36
C PRO A 176 11.58 -2.10 -19.76
N GLU A 177 12.54 -2.84 -19.22
CA GLU A 177 13.75 -2.22 -18.71
C GLU A 177 14.50 -1.53 -19.88
N PRO A 178 15.20 -0.41 -19.62
CA PRO A 178 16.05 0.20 -20.64
C PRO A 178 17.13 -0.80 -21.04
N ASP A 179 17.34 -1.01 -22.34
CA ASP A 179 18.43 -1.85 -22.81
C ASP A 179 19.79 -1.20 -22.46
N PRO A 180 20.57 -1.78 -21.52
CA PRO A 180 21.84 -1.19 -21.10
C PRO A 180 22.90 -1.24 -22.20
N SER A 181 22.71 -2.07 -23.24
CA SER A 181 23.64 -2.18 -24.35
C SER A 181 23.51 -1.05 -25.37
N ASN A 182 22.41 -0.29 -25.35
CA ASN A 182 22.20 0.82 -26.28
C ASN A 182 21.44 2.00 -25.63
N PRO A 183 22.10 2.75 -24.72
CA PRO A 183 21.47 3.86 -24.01
C PRO A 183 21.07 5.02 -24.94
N GLU A 184 21.79 5.22 -26.05
CA GLU A 184 21.45 6.29 -27.00
C GLU A 184 20.13 6.01 -27.72
N ARG A 185 19.87 4.75 -28.09
CA ARG A 185 18.59 4.35 -28.69
C ARG A 185 17.42 4.50 -27.73
N GLU A 186 17.63 4.17 -26.46
CA GLU A 186 16.63 4.33 -25.41
C GLU A 186 16.26 5.80 -25.17
N LEU A 187 17.24 6.72 -25.29
CA LEU A 187 17.03 8.16 -25.11
C LEU A 187 16.45 8.87 -26.35
N ALA A 188 16.48 8.23 -27.52
CA ALA A 188 16.18 8.85 -28.80
C ALA A 188 14.67 8.97 -29.10
N ALA A 189 13.83 8.08 -28.57
CA ALA A 189 12.39 8.14 -28.82
C ALA A 189 11.57 7.49 -27.70
N PRO A 190 10.46 8.11 -27.27
CA PRO A 190 9.64 7.58 -26.19
C PRO A 190 9.00 6.25 -26.59
N LYS A 191 9.08 5.24 -25.72
CA LYS A 191 8.41 3.95 -25.91
C LYS A 191 6.89 4.06 -25.89
N SER A 192 6.35 5.05 -25.18
CA SER A 192 4.94 5.41 -25.14
C SER A 192 4.75 6.91 -24.88
N HIS A 193 3.60 7.44 -25.33
CA HIS A 193 3.21 8.84 -25.18
C HIS A 193 2.21 9.10 -24.04
N LEU A 194 1.82 8.07 -23.29
CA LEU A 194 0.71 8.16 -22.33
C LEU A 194 1.17 7.94 -20.89
N PHE A 195 2.11 7.02 -20.65
CA PHE A 195 2.63 6.74 -19.31
C PHE A 195 3.94 7.44 -18.98
N PHE A 196 4.00 8.00 -17.77
CA PHE A 196 5.14 8.78 -17.32
C PHE A 196 6.50 8.08 -17.41
N PRO A 197 6.69 6.77 -17.09
CA PRO A 197 8.02 6.15 -17.14
C PRO A 197 8.60 6.16 -18.55
N ALA A 198 7.76 6.03 -19.57
CA ALA A 198 8.17 6.10 -20.98
C ALA A 198 8.42 7.53 -21.46
N ILE A 199 7.74 8.52 -20.85
CA ILE A 199 7.91 9.95 -21.16
C ILE A 199 9.21 10.48 -20.54
N ILE A 200 9.48 10.16 -19.27
CA ILE A 200 10.66 10.66 -18.55
C ILE A 200 11.95 9.90 -18.84
N SER A 201 11.86 8.74 -19.49
CA SER A 201 13.03 7.95 -19.89
C SER A 201 13.77 8.51 -21.11
N VAL A 202 13.20 9.52 -21.77
CA VAL A 202 13.81 10.19 -22.92
C VAL A 202 14.17 11.64 -22.61
N ARG A 203 15.03 12.23 -23.44
CA ARG A 203 15.36 13.66 -23.33
C ARG A 203 14.11 14.51 -23.64
N PRO A 204 13.91 15.67 -22.98
CA PRO A 204 12.80 16.57 -23.30
C PRO A 204 12.73 17.00 -24.77
N SER A 205 13.90 17.17 -25.42
CA SER A 205 13.97 17.45 -26.86
C SER A 205 13.48 16.27 -27.70
N ALA A 206 13.92 15.04 -27.40
CA ALA A 206 13.48 13.82 -28.07
C ALA A 206 11.97 13.56 -27.88
N TRP A 207 11.43 13.91 -26.72
CA TRP A 207 9.99 13.91 -26.48
C TRP A 207 9.26 14.91 -27.37
N ALA A 208 9.71 16.17 -27.45
CA ALA A 208 9.09 17.17 -28.33
C ALA A 208 9.20 16.77 -29.82
N GLU A 209 10.36 16.25 -30.23
CA GLU A 209 10.63 15.76 -31.58
C GLU A 209 9.79 14.52 -31.94
N SER A 210 9.29 13.76 -30.96
CA SER A 210 8.45 12.59 -31.23
C SER A 210 7.10 12.96 -31.85
N PHE A 211 6.65 14.21 -31.69
CA PHE A 211 5.44 14.76 -32.29
C PHE A 211 5.68 15.37 -33.68
N LEU A 212 6.94 15.59 -34.04
CA LEU A 212 7.33 16.26 -35.27
C LEU A 212 7.84 15.23 -36.30
N GLY A 213 7.61 15.54 -37.57
CA GLY A 213 8.16 14.85 -38.72
C GLY A 213 8.75 15.86 -39.71
N GLN A 214 9.74 15.43 -40.48
CA GLN A 214 10.26 16.22 -41.60
C GLN A 214 9.25 16.17 -42.75
N ALA A 215 8.93 17.34 -43.32
CA ALA A 215 8.12 17.40 -44.52
C ALA A 215 8.93 16.85 -45.71
N PRO A 216 8.33 16.09 -46.64
CA PRO A 216 9.03 15.43 -47.75
C PRO A 216 9.69 16.40 -48.74
N SER A 217 9.39 17.70 -48.67
CA SER A 217 9.80 18.70 -49.67
C SER A 217 10.19 20.06 -49.06
N SER A 218 10.42 20.14 -47.74
CA SER A 218 10.73 21.40 -47.04
C SER A 218 11.43 21.13 -45.70
N ASP A 219 12.38 21.98 -45.30
CA ASP A 219 12.97 22.01 -43.94
C ASP A 219 11.95 22.42 -42.84
N SER A 220 10.69 22.62 -43.20
CA SER A 220 9.62 22.91 -42.25
C SER A 220 9.19 21.66 -41.46
N LEU A 221 9.16 21.81 -40.14
CA LEU A 221 8.66 20.80 -39.21
C LEU A 221 7.13 20.73 -39.30
N GLN A 222 6.58 19.54 -39.54
CA GLN A 222 5.13 19.29 -39.51
C GLN A 222 4.78 18.27 -38.41
N PRO A 223 3.55 18.30 -37.88
CA PRO A 223 3.06 17.23 -37.01
C PRO A 223 3.17 15.89 -37.72
N ARG A 224 3.64 14.88 -36.99
CA ARG A 224 3.87 13.56 -37.57
C ARG A 224 2.56 12.90 -38.01
N HIS A 225 2.51 12.42 -39.26
CA HIS A 225 1.29 11.85 -39.84
C HIS A 225 0.83 10.53 -39.18
N ASP A 226 1.74 9.78 -38.56
CA ASP A 226 1.45 8.50 -37.89
C ASP A 226 1.06 8.67 -36.40
N LEU A 227 0.97 9.90 -35.90
CA LEU A 227 0.78 10.19 -34.48
C LEU A 227 -0.51 9.55 -33.93
N SER A 228 -1.64 9.71 -34.64
CA SER A 228 -2.91 9.08 -34.27
C SER A 228 -2.79 7.55 -34.13
N MET A 229 -2.03 6.91 -35.03
CA MET A 229 -1.86 5.47 -35.00
C MET A 229 -0.98 5.02 -33.82
N ARG A 230 0.07 5.79 -33.51
CA ARG A 230 0.91 5.58 -32.31
C ARG A 230 0.10 5.72 -31.03
N TYR A 231 -0.75 6.73 -30.94
CA TYR A 231 -1.64 6.91 -29.79
C TYR A 231 -2.60 5.74 -29.64
N LEU A 232 -3.25 5.30 -30.73
CA LEU A 232 -4.15 4.14 -30.69
C LEU A 232 -3.41 2.87 -30.21
N ARG A 233 -2.22 2.61 -30.73
CA ARG A 233 -1.39 1.48 -30.30
C ARG A 233 -1.00 1.59 -28.82
N ASN A 234 -0.64 2.79 -28.36
CA ASN A 234 -0.34 3.02 -26.95
C ASN A 234 -1.58 2.79 -26.09
N TYR A 235 -2.76 3.30 -26.47
CA TYR A 235 -4.01 3.05 -25.75
C TYR A 235 -4.30 1.54 -25.61
N ILE A 236 -4.17 0.78 -26.70
CA ILE A 236 -4.41 -0.68 -26.68
C ILE A 236 -3.40 -1.39 -25.78
N GLY A 237 -2.11 -1.15 -25.99
CA GLY A 237 -1.04 -1.83 -25.25
C GLY A 237 -1.08 -1.49 -23.76
N GLU A 238 -1.29 -0.21 -23.44
CA GLU A 238 -1.35 0.25 -22.06
C GLU A 238 -2.60 -0.20 -21.33
N SER A 239 -3.76 -0.20 -21.99
CA SER A 239 -4.99 -0.73 -21.39
C SER A 239 -4.80 -2.20 -20.98
N TYR A 240 -4.14 -2.97 -21.85
CA TYR A 240 -3.81 -4.37 -21.55
C TYR A 240 -2.85 -4.51 -20.37
N LEU A 241 -1.76 -3.73 -20.34
CA LEU A 241 -0.79 -3.78 -19.24
C LEU A 241 -1.42 -3.38 -17.89
N VAL A 242 -2.29 -2.37 -17.88
CA VAL A 242 -3.05 -2.00 -16.69
C VAL A 242 -4.00 -3.12 -16.27
N ALA A 243 -4.74 -3.72 -17.21
CA ALA A 243 -5.62 -4.84 -16.90
C ALA A 243 -4.85 -6.04 -16.30
N ALA A 244 -3.70 -6.40 -16.88
CA ALA A 244 -2.83 -7.46 -16.35
C ALA A 244 -2.35 -7.13 -14.93
N LYS A 245 -1.99 -5.87 -14.67
CA LYS A 245 -1.63 -5.40 -13.34
C LYS A 245 -2.79 -5.47 -12.35
N VAL A 246 -4.02 -5.11 -12.76
CA VAL A 246 -5.21 -5.25 -11.92
C VAL A 246 -5.44 -6.71 -11.56
N ALA A 247 -5.31 -7.63 -12.52
CA ALA A 247 -5.43 -9.06 -12.25
C ALA A 247 -4.38 -9.56 -11.23
N ASP A 248 -3.13 -9.12 -11.35
CA ASP A 248 -2.08 -9.41 -10.37
C ASP A 248 -2.44 -8.87 -8.98
N LYS A 249 -2.94 -7.62 -8.88
CA LYS A 249 -3.38 -7.02 -7.62
C LYS A 249 -4.50 -7.82 -6.95
N VAL A 250 -5.57 -8.12 -7.70
CA VAL A 250 -6.73 -8.85 -7.18
C VAL A 250 -6.32 -10.21 -6.58
N ARG A 251 -5.35 -10.88 -7.21
CA ARG A 251 -4.82 -12.16 -6.72
C ARG A 251 -4.15 -12.08 -5.34
N TYR A 252 -3.60 -10.93 -4.96
CA TYR A 252 -3.07 -10.69 -3.61
C TYR A 252 -4.12 -10.15 -2.64
N LEU A 253 -5.09 -9.39 -3.16
CA LEU A 253 -6.17 -8.85 -2.34
C LEU A 253 -7.08 -9.94 -1.79
N GLU A 254 -7.36 -11.01 -2.54
CA GLU A 254 -8.17 -12.13 -2.08
C GLU A 254 -7.59 -12.84 -0.83
N PRO A 255 -6.34 -13.35 -0.84
CA PRO A 255 -5.75 -13.94 0.36
C PRO A 255 -5.59 -12.93 1.49
N ALA A 256 -5.37 -11.64 1.19
CA ALA A 256 -5.30 -10.60 2.21
C ALA A 256 -6.64 -10.38 2.92
N GLN A 257 -7.75 -10.33 2.17
CA GLN A 257 -9.10 -10.23 2.71
C GLN A 257 -9.43 -11.44 3.58
N ASP A 258 -9.02 -12.64 3.15
CA ASP A 258 -9.15 -13.87 3.92
C ASP A 258 -8.40 -13.83 5.26
N ILE A 259 -7.16 -13.35 5.24
CA ILE A 259 -6.33 -13.18 6.45
C ILE A 259 -6.97 -12.16 7.39
N LEU A 260 -7.45 -11.03 6.86
CA LEU A 260 -8.16 -10.02 7.65
C LEU A 260 -9.50 -10.54 8.20
N ALA A 261 -10.24 -11.33 7.43
CA ALA A 261 -11.47 -11.97 7.91
C ALA A 261 -11.16 -12.94 9.07
N PHE A 262 -10.06 -13.68 8.98
CA PHE A 262 -9.58 -14.51 10.09
C PHE A 262 -9.16 -13.68 11.31
N ALA A 263 -8.51 -12.53 11.09
CA ALA A 263 -8.19 -11.59 12.17
C ALA A 263 -9.46 -11.11 12.87
N LEU A 264 -10.48 -10.69 12.12
CA LEU A 264 -11.77 -10.25 12.67
C LEU A 264 -12.47 -11.36 13.47
N ARG A 265 -12.44 -12.61 12.99
CA ARG A 265 -12.99 -13.76 13.74
C ARG A 265 -12.21 -13.99 15.04
N SER A 266 -10.89 -13.91 14.99
CA SER A 266 -10.03 -14.04 16.18
C SER A 266 -10.31 -12.92 17.19
N LEU A 267 -10.57 -11.71 16.70
CA LEU A 267 -10.95 -10.57 17.53
C LEU A 267 -12.29 -10.80 18.22
N LEU A 268 -13.30 -11.30 17.51
CA LEU A 268 -14.60 -11.61 18.10
C LEU A 268 -14.49 -12.70 19.18
N VAL A 269 -13.72 -13.75 18.91
CA VAL A 269 -13.45 -14.79 19.92
C VAL A 269 -12.78 -14.18 21.14
N TRP A 270 -11.77 -13.32 20.94
CA TRP A 270 -11.11 -12.62 22.03
C TRP A 270 -12.07 -11.73 22.84
N LEU A 271 -12.98 -10.99 22.19
CA LEU A 271 -14.00 -10.16 22.87
C LEU A 271 -14.99 -11.00 23.70
N ILE A 272 -15.30 -12.22 23.28
CA ILE A 272 -16.10 -13.15 24.09
C ILE A 272 -15.29 -13.65 25.29
N LEU A 273 -14.03 -14.05 25.06
CA LEU A 273 -13.14 -14.54 26.12
C LEU A 273 -12.89 -13.49 27.19
N ILE A 274 -12.60 -12.24 26.82
CA ILE A 274 -12.41 -11.15 27.79
C ILE A 274 -13.69 -10.90 28.60
N GLY A 275 -14.87 -10.99 27.99
CA GLY A 275 -16.15 -10.91 28.70
C GLY A 275 -16.30 -12.03 29.73
N LEU A 276 -15.99 -13.27 29.34
CA LEU A 276 -16.02 -14.43 30.24
C LEU A 276 -15.00 -14.29 31.38
N VAL A 277 -13.78 -13.83 31.11
CA VAL A 277 -12.77 -13.59 32.15
C VAL A 277 -13.28 -12.56 33.15
N ASN A 278 -13.84 -11.44 32.70
CA ASN A 278 -14.35 -10.41 33.60
C ASN A 278 -15.52 -10.87 34.48
N VAL A 279 -16.30 -11.87 34.05
CA VAL A 279 -17.42 -12.41 34.83
C VAL A 279 -16.97 -13.53 35.78
N LEU A 280 -16.03 -14.38 35.34
CA LEU A 280 -15.70 -15.63 36.03
C LEU A 280 -14.42 -15.58 36.84
N VAL A 281 -13.53 -14.62 36.56
CA VAL A 281 -12.22 -14.49 37.20
C VAL A 281 -12.21 -13.21 38.01
N ALA A 282 -11.92 -13.33 39.30
CA ALA A 282 -11.75 -12.15 40.15
C ALA A 282 -10.48 -11.39 39.72
N PRO A 283 -10.51 -10.04 39.68
CA PRO A 283 -9.33 -9.23 39.46
C PRO A 283 -8.20 -9.61 40.43
N THR A 284 -6.96 -9.69 39.96
CA THR A 284 -5.82 -9.84 40.88
C THR A 284 -5.70 -8.57 41.72
N PRO A 285 -5.60 -8.67 43.07
CA PRO A 285 -5.40 -7.51 43.92
C PRO A 285 -4.11 -6.80 43.49
N HIS A 286 -4.22 -5.56 43.04
CA HIS A 286 -3.04 -4.71 42.93
C HIS A 286 -2.62 -4.31 44.35
N PRO A 287 -1.33 -4.48 44.72
CA PRO A 287 -0.83 -3.86 45.93
C PRO A 287 -0.98 -2.34 45.76
N ASP A 288 -1.78 -1.71 46.61
CA ASP A 288 -1.94 -0.26 46.61
C ASP A 288 -0.55 0.39 46.75
N PRO A 289 -0.12 1.28 45.81
CA PRO A 289 1.10 2.07 45.97
C PRO A 289 1.01 3.06 47.14
N SER A 290 -0.16 3.17 47.78
CA SER A 290 -0.43 4.03 48.94
C SER A 290 -0.28 3.32 50.28
N ALA A 291 0.25 2.09 50.35
CA ALA A 291 0.63 1.51 51.63
C ALA A 291 1.70 2.42 52.27
N PRO A 292 1.40 3.09 53.40
CA PRO A 292 2.39 3.96 54.03
C PRO A 292 3.60 3.11 54.37
N LEU A 293 4.77 3.56 53.93
CA LEU A 293 6.05 3.13 54.46
C LEU A 293 5.98 3.32 55.98
N VAL A 294 5.66 2.24 56.70
CA VAL A 294 5.90 2.18 58.14
C VAL A 294 7.41 2.23 58.26
N ASP A 295 7.92 3.43 58.53
CA ASP A 295 9.29 3.68 58.96
C ASP A 295 9.59 2.76 60.15
N LYS A 296 10.16 1.59 59.85
CA LYS A 296 10.92 0.83 60.84
C LYS A 296 12.24 1.58 61.02
N ALA A 297 12.20 2.66 61.79
CA ALA A 297 13.39 3.23 62.38
C ALA A 297 14.08 2.14 63.23
N PRO A 298 15.36 1.81 62.97
CA PRO A 298 16.10 0.93 63.85
C PRO A 298 16.35 1.64 65.18
N SER A 299 15.94 1.01 66.27
CA SER A 299 16.27 1.41 67.63
C SER A 299 17.78 1.35 67.83
N THR A 300 18.40 2.49 68.12
CA THR A 300 19.76 2.57 68.66
C THR A 300 19.83 3.54 69.84
N ALA A 301 20.21 2.97 70.99
CA ALA A 301 21.06 3.52 72.05
C ALA A 301 20.55 4.61 73.02
N HIS A 302 20.31 4.17 74.26
CA HIS A 302 20.99 4.56 75.52
C HIS A 302 21.90 5.82 75.57
N GLY A 303 21.63 6.72 76.55
CA GLY A 303 22.59 7.64 77.21
C GLY A 303 22.26 9.14 77.07
N LYS A 304 21.57 9.80 78.02
CA LYS A 304 22.03 10.46 79.27
C LYS A 304 22.40 11.96 79.12
N ASP A 305 21.65 12.77 79.88
CA ASP A 305 21.94 14.06 80.55
C ASP A 305 22.08 15.40 79.77
N ASP A 306 21.29 16.37 80.28
CA ASP A 306 21.48 17.82 80.46
C ASP A 306 20.96 18.91 79.46
N ILE A 307 19.83 19.52 79.87
CA ILE A 307 19.50 20.95 80.09
C ILE A 307 20.22 22.02 79.24
N GLU A 308 19.47 22.87 78.50
CA GLU A 308 19.25 24.34 78.76
C GLU A 308 18.89 25.16 77.49
N GLU A 309 17.88 26.04 77.66
CA GLU A 309 17.63 27.35 77.03
C GLU A 309 17.28 27.55 75.52
N GLN A 310 16.05 28.01 75.31
CA GLN A 310 15.58 29.04 74.35
C GLN A 310 16.35 30.38 74.57
N PRO A 311 16.27 31.46 73.73
CA PRO A 311 15.37 31.73 72.60
C PRO A 311 15.98 32.50 71.39
N THR A 312 15.15 32.76 70.37
CA THR A 312 14.99 33.99 69.55
C THR A 312 14.95 33.83 68.02
N LEU A 313 13.82 34.31 67.47
CA LEU A 313 13.54 34.79 66.10
C LEU A 313 14.38 36.06 65.80
N PRO A 314 14.64 36.50 64.53
CA PRO A 314 13.55 36.89 63.61
C PRO A 314 13.78 36.84 62.07
N SER A 315 12.64 36.89 61.35
CA SER A 315 12.36 37.73 60.17
C SER A 315 13.20 37.62 58.88
N LYS A 316 12.57 37.12 57.79
CA LYS A 316 12.39 37.88 56.52
C LYS A 316 11.44 37.18 55.53
N ALA A 317 10.39 37.90 55.13
CA ALA A 317 9.75 37.81 53.80
C ALA A 317 10.19 39.06 52.98
N PRO A 318 9.73 39.36 51.75
CA PRO A 318 9.04 38.59 50.69
C PRO A 318 9.74 38.77 49.30
N ASN A 319 9.31 38.05 48.26
CA ASN A 319 9.23 38.57 46.87
C ASN A 319 8.50 37.52 46.01
N ASP A 320 7.27 37.74 45.54
CA ASP A 320 6.81 38.57 44.42
C ASP A 320 7.26 38.14 43.02
N GLY A 321 6.25 37.96 42.16
CA GLY A 321 6.35 38.24 40.72
C GLY A 321 6.40 37.03 39.80
N GLY A 322 5.35 36.83 39.00
CA GLY A 322 5.47 36.05 37.76
C GLY A 322 4.18 35.50 37.15
N SER A 323 3.17 36.34 36.94
CA SER A 323 2.07 36.06 36.01
C SER A 323 2.56 36.19 34.57
N ALA A 324 2.24 35.23 33.70
CA ALA A 324 2.11 35.44 32.26
C ALA A 324 1.32 34.29 31.60
N ASP A 325 0.15 34.64 31.07
CA ASP A 325 -0.67 33.86 30.14
C ASP A 325 0.09 33.45 28.88
N PRO A 326 -0.30 32.34 28.21
CA PRO A 326 -0.09 32.19 26.78
C PRO A 326 -1.33 32.62 25.99
N VAL A 327 -1.03 33.56 25.10
CA VAL A 327 -1.81 34.16 24.03
C VAL A 327 -2.33 33.12 23.02
N ILE A 328 -3.54 33.38 22.54
CA ILE A 328 -4.22 32.76 21.40
C ILE A 328 -3.53 33.19 20.11
N GLU A 329 -3.14 32.25 19.25
CA GLU A 329 -2.80 32.53 17.86
C GLU A 329 -3.64 31.64 16.94
N ASN A 330 -4.60 32.29 16.27
CA ASN A 330 -5.32 31.78 15.12
C ASN A 330 -4.47 32.06 13.87
N GLU A 331 -4.29 31.07 13.01
CA GLU A 331 -3.89 31.29 11.62
C GLU A 331 -4.79 30.49 10.68
N GLU A 332 -5.77 31.19 10.12
CA GLU A 332 -6.34 30.89 8.80
C GLU A 332 -5.33 31.31 7.74
N THR A 333 -5.07 30.47 6.72
CA THR A 333 -5.19 30.80 5.28
C THR A 333 -4.50 29.74 4.41
N ARG A 334 -5.28 28.97 3.64
CA ARG A 334 -5.47 29.08 2.18
C ARG A 334 -6.06 27.80 1.59
#